data_AF-A0A962R271-F1
#
_entry.id   AF-A0A962R271-F1
#
_cell.length_a   1.000
_cell.length_b   1.000
_cell.length_c   1.000
_cell.angle_alpha   90.00
_cell.angle_beta   90.00
_cell.angle_gamma   90.00
#
_symmetry.space_group_name_H-M   'P 1'
#
loop_
_entity.id
_entity.type
_entity.pdbx_description
1 polymer ?
#
loop_
_entity_poly.entity_id
_entity_poly.type
_entity_poly.pdbx_seq_one_letter_code
_entity_poly.pdbx_strand_id
1 'polypeptide(L)'
;HWDIVGPVCETGDFLGKNRELSLAQGDLLAMFGAGAYGFTMASNYNSRGRPPEIMVDGDRAHLVRERETSADLLRPERRLPDQATERRAHQA
;
A
#
# COMPACT_ATOMS: atom_id res chain seq x y z
N HIS A 1 -20.09 18.65 -4.14
CA HIS A 1 -19.79 17.81 -2.97
C HIS A 1 -19.22 16.49 -3.43
N TRP A 2 -18.15 16.03 -2.79
CA TRP A 2 -17.42 14.82 -3.12
C TRP A 2 -17.27 13.92 -1.90
N ASP A 3 -17.43 12.62 -2.10
CA ASP A 3 -16.86 11.61 -1.22
C ASP A 3 -15.53 11.16 -1.83
N ILE A 4 -14.46 11.25 -1.04
CA ILE A 4 -13.13 10.85 -1.44
C ILE A 4 -12.93 9.40 -0.99
N VAL A 5 -12.81 8.51 -1.96
CA VAL A 5 -12.69 7.06 -1.78
C VAL A 5 -11.39 6.55 -2.40
N GLY A 6 -10.91 5.42 -1.91
CA GLY A 6 -9.78 4.73 -2.50
C GLY A 6 -10.21 3.66 -3.52
N PRO A 7 -9.23 2.85 -3.99
CA PRO A 7 -9.46 1.79 -4.97
C PRO A 7 -9.70 0.41 -4.34
N VAL A 8 -9.84 0.32 -3.01
CA VAL A 8 -10.08 -0.96 -2.33
C VAL A 8 -11.52 -1.41 -2.59
N CYS A 9 -11.72 -2.72 -2.72
CA CYS A 9 -13.01 -3.32 -3.07
C CYS A 9 -14.00 -3.40 -1.89
N GLU A 10 -13.98 -2.43 -0.97
CA GLU A 10 -14.92 -2.30 0.14
C GLU A 10 -15.68 -0.99 0.11
N THR A 11 -16.94 -1.05 0.52
CA THR A 11 -17.76 0.14 0.80
C THR A 11 -17.19 1.02 1.92
N GLY A 12 -16.33 0.44 2.78
CA GLY A 12 -15.65 1.13 3.87
C GLY A 12 -14.41 1.91 3.47
N ASP A 13 -13.94 1.82 2.22
CA ASP A 13 -12.73 2.52 1.77
C ASP A 13 -13.00 3.99 1.45
N PHE A 14 -13.15 4.80 2.49
CA PHE A 14 -13.30 6.26 2.38
C PHE A 14 -12.19 6.99 3.14
N LEU A 15 -11.81 8.13 2.58
CA LEU A 15 -10.81 9.05 3.11
C LEU A 15 -11.47 10.33 3.65
N GLY A 16 -12.64 10.69 3.12
CA GLY A 16 -13.42 11.81 3.62
C GLY A 16 -14.77 11.90 2.91
N LYS A 17 -15.82 12.28 3.64
CA LYS A 17 -17.18 12.40 3.10
C LYS A 17 -17.62 13.85 3.01
N ASN A 18 -18.52 14.13 2.07
CA ASN A 18 -19.22 15.39 1.86
C ASN A 18 -18.30 16.61 1.78
N ARG A 19 -17.27 16.57 0.94
CA ARG A 19 -16.27 17.63 0.78
C ARG A 19 -16.65 18.59 -0.34
N GLU A 20 -16.58 19.88 -0.08
CA GLU A 20 -16.69 20.92 -1.11
C GLU A 20 -15.32 21.15 -1.73
N LEU A 21 -15.12 20.60 -2.94
CA LEU A 21 -13.86 20.68 -3.68
C LEU A 21 -14.17 20.93 -5.16
N SER A 22 -13.31 21.69 -5.83
CA SER A 22 -13.29 21.84 -7.29
C SER A 22 -12.16 20.98 -7.82
N LEU A 23 -12.49 19.88 -8.51
CA LEU A 23 -11.53 18.86 -8.92
C LEU A 23 -11.71 18.49 -10.38
N ALA A 24 -10.60 18.16 -11.02
CA ALA A 24 -10.50 17.47 -12.29
C ALA A 24 -9.69 16.17 -12.13
N GLN A 25 -9.82 15.26 -13.10
CA GLN A 25 -9.00 14.06 -13.13
C GLN A 25 -7.52 14.44 -13.27
N GLY A 26 -6.68 13.87 -12.41
CA GLY A 26 -5.24 14.15 -12.38
C GLY A 26 -4.83 15.17 -11.31
N ASP A 27 -5.78 15.87 -10.69
CA ASP A 27 -5.48 16.74 -9.55
C ASP A 27 -4.91 15.95 -8.38
N LEU A 28 -3.99 16.59 -7.64
CA LEU A 28 -3.40 16.05 -6.43
C LEU A 28 -4.10 16.60 -5.19
N LEU A 29 -4.38 15.71 -4.23
CA LEU A 29 -4.98 16.05 -2.95
C LEU A 29 -3.99 15.79 -1.81
N ALA A 30 -3.98 16.68 -0.82
CA ALA A 30 -3.26 16.48 0.43
C ALA A 30 -4.24 16.15 1.56
N MET A 31 -3.93 15.08 2.31
CA MET A 31 -4.63 14.74 3.55
C MET A 31 -3.87 15.27 4.75
N PHE A 32 -4.39 16.33 5.38
CA PHE A 32 -3.83 16.83 6.63
C PHE A 32 -4.14 15.91 7.81
N GLY A 33 -3.30 15.97 8.85
CA GLY A 33 -3.47 15.16 10.06
C GLY A 33 -3.07 13.69 9.92
N ALA A 34 -2.35 13.32 8.85
CA ALA A 34 -1.94 11.93 8.59
C ALA A 34 -0.57 11.53 9.20
N GLY A 35 0.08 12.42 9.95
CA GLY A 35 1.44 12.20 10.47
C GLY A 35 1.54 11.24 11.65
N ALA A 36 0.44 11.00 12.38
CA ALA A 36 0.36 10.05 13.47
C ALA A 36 -0.72 9.01 13.17
N TYR A 37 -0.46 7.75 13.50
CA TYR A 37 -1.38 6.61 13.27
C TYR A 37 -1.79 6.38 11.80
N GLY A 38 -1.18 7.07 10.83
CA GLY A 38 -1.38 6.82 9.41
C GLY A 38 -0.58 5.59 8.97
N PHE A 39 0.69 5.81 8.63
CA PHE A 39 1.55 4.76 8.09
C PHE A 39 1.72 3.56 9.05
N THR A 40 1.75 3.79 10.37
CA THR A 40 1.90 2.71 11.36
C THR A 40 0.75 1.70 11.35
N MET A 41 -0.42 2.07 10.81
CA MET A 41 -1.57 1.17 10.64
C MET A 41 -1.77 0.74 9.17
N ALA A 42 -0.89 1.15 8.25
CA ALA A 42 -0.99 0.77 6.85
C ALA A 42 -0.76 -0.74 6.67
N SER A 43 -1.56 -1.35 5.81
CA SER A 43 -1.50 -2.79 5.51
C SER A 43 -1.25 -3.03 4.02
N ASN A 44 -1.06 -4.30 3.65
CA ASN A 44 -0.96 -4.75 2.27
C ASN A 44 -2.29 -5.30 1.75
N TYR A 45 -3.41 -4.82 2.28
CA TYR A 45 -4.74 -5.27 1.87
C TYR A 45 -4.95 -5.05 0.36
N ASN A 46 -5.65 -6.00 -0.27
CA ASN A 46 -5.73 -6.16 -1.73
C ASN A 46 -4.37 -6.20 -2.46
N SER A 47 -3.32 -6.74 -1.82
CA SER A 47 -1.98 -6.89 -2.39
C SER A 47 -1.37 -5.57 -2.89
N ARG A 48 -1.66 -4.47 -2.17
CA ARG A 48 -1.10 -3.15 -2.46
C ARG A 48 0.18 -2.95 -1.66
N GLY A 49 1.28 -2.63 -2.33
CA GLY A 49 2.50 -2.21 -1.66
C GLY A 49 2.27 -0.93 -0.86
N ARG A 50 2.80 -0.86 0.37
CA ARG A 50 2.72 0.37 1.17
C ARG A 50 3.41 1.52 0.45
N PRO A 51 2.89 2.76 0.58
CA PRO A 51 3.48 3.93 -0.06
C PRO A 51 4.87 4.25 0.52
N PRO A 52 5.71 5.02 -0.18
CA PRO A 52 6.93 5.55 0.39
C PRO A 52 6.63 6.62 1.45
N GLU A 53 7.56 6.83 2.37
CA GLU A 53 7.55 7.98 3.29
C GLU A 53 8.71 8.92 2.92
N ILE A 54 8.39 10.21 2.82
CA ILE A 54 9.34 11.27 2.47
C ILE A 54 9.47 12.21 3.66
N MET A 55 10.71 12.49 4.07
CA MET A 55 11.03 13.55 5.01
C MET A 55 11.50 14.78 4.24
N VAL A 56 10.96 15.94 4.57
CA VAL A 56 11.41 17.22 4.00
C VAL A 56 12.19 17.96 5.08
N ASP A 57 13.41 18.39 4.74
CA ASP A 57 14.28 19.22 5.57
C ASP A 57 14.72 20.46 4.76
N GLY A 58 14.15 21.61 5.10
CA GLY A 58 14.32 22.84 4.32
C GLY A 58 13.80 22.69 2.89
N ASP A 59 14.70 22.81 1.91
CA ASP A 59 14.44 22.67 0.48
C ASP A 59 14.73 21.26 -0.07
N ARG A 60 15.11 20.30 0.80
CA ARG A 60 15.50 18.95 0.41
C ARG A 60 14.43 17.93 0.78
N ALA A 61 14.20 16.99 -0.14
CA ALA A 61 13.34 15.82 0.09
C ALA A 61 14.19 14.55 0.21
N HIS A 62 13.91 13.76 1.24
CA HIS A 62 14.63 12.53 1.58
C HIS A 62 13.67 11.36 1.58
N LEU A 63 13.95 10.32 0.79
CA LEU A 63 13.25 9.04 0.87
C LEU A 63 13.67 8.34 2.16
N VAL A 64 12.80 8.34 3.17
CA VAL A 64 13.07 7.71 4.48
C VAL A 64 12.46 6.32 4.59
N ARG A 65 11.52 6.01 3.70
CA ARG A 65 11.01 4.65 3.52
C ARG A 65 10.66 4.39 2.06
N GLU A 66 11.20 3.32 1.50
CA GLU A 66 10.94 2.91 0.12
C GLU A 66 9.50 2.41 -0.08
N ARG A 67 8.99 2.57 -1.31
CA ARG A 67 7.72 1.97 -1.73
C ARG A 67 7.88 0.46 -1.83
N GLU A 68 6.94 -0.29 -1.28
CA GLU A 68 6.94 -1.75 -1.46
C GLU A 68 6.53 -2.15 -2.87
N THR A 69 7.23 -3.14 -3.41
CA THR A 69 6.95 -3.77 -4.70
C THR A 69 6.15 -5.05 -4.52
N SER A 70 5.57 -5.58 -5.60
CA SER A 70 4.90 -6.89 -5.57
C SER A 70 5.84 -8.03 -5.15
N ALA A 71 7.14 -7.92 -5.44
CA ALA A 71 8.13 -8.90 -4.99
C ALA A 71 8.30 -8.86 -3.46
N ASP A 72 8.26 -7.68 -2.84
CA ASP A 72 8.35 -7.54 -1.38
C ASP A 72 7.16 -8.20 -0.67
N LEU A 73 5.97 -8.08 -1.26
CA LEU A 73 4.75 -8.69 -0.75
C LEU A 73 4.82 -10.21 -0.74
N LEU A 74 5.35 -10.80 -1.82
CA LEU A 74 5.45 -12.25 -2.01
C LEU A 74 6.71 -12.85 -1.37
N ARG A 75 7.70 -12.02 -1.00
CA ARG A 75 8.97 -12.44 -0.39
C ARG A 75 8.84 -13.41 0.80
N PRO A 76 7.89 -13.24 1.74
CA PRO A 76 7.77 -14.17 2.88
C PRO A 76 7.06 -15.48 2.50
N GLU A 77 6.41 -15.57 1.34
CA GLU A 77 5.64 -16.74 0.94
C GLU A 77 6.52 -17.84 0.34
N ARG A 78 6.06 -19.09 0.45
CA ARG A 78 6.70 -20.27 -0.15
C ARG A 78 5.61 -21.15 -0.76
N ARG A 79 5.88 -21.72 -1.94
CA ARG A 79 5.04 -22.77 -2.51
C ARG A 79 5.26 -24.07 -1.74
N LEU A 80 4.27 -24.95 -1.78
CA LEU A 80 4.48 -26.34 -1.36
C LEU A 80 5.56 -27.00 -2.23
N PRO A 81 6.25 -28.03 -1.73
CA PRO A 81 7.18 -28.81 -2.54
C PRO A 81 6.49 -29.36 -3.79
N ASP A 82 7.18 -29.34 -4.93
CA ASP A 82 6.67 -30.00 -6.13
C ASP A 82 6.56 -31.52 -5.88
N GLN A 83 5.45 -32.16 -6.28
CA GLN A 83 5.25 -33.61 -6.11
C GLN A 83 6.34 -34.47 -6.77
N ALA A 84 7.05 -33.94 -7.76
CA ALA A 84 8.20 -34.60 -8.37
C ALA A 84 9.42 -34.68 -7.43
N THR A 85 9.57 -33.69 -6.55
CA THR A 85 10.65 -33.60 -5.56
C THR A 85 10.37 -34.54 -4.37
N GLU A 86 9.10 -34.65 -3.96
CA GLU A 86 8.68 -35.57 -2.88
C GLU A 86 8.80 -37.04 -3.28
N ARG A 87 8.46 -37.39 -4.53
CA ARG A 87 8.62 -38.77 -5.05
C ARG A 87 10.08 -39.23 -5.07
N ARG A 88 11.03 -38.33 -5.30
CA ARG A 88 12.47 -38.65 -5.24
C ARG A 88 12.96 -38.84 -3.80
N ALA A 89 12.39 -38.13 -2.83
CA ALA A 89 12.75 -38.26 -1.42
C ALA A 89 12.19 -39.54 -0.76
N HIS A 90 11.08 -40.09 -1.25
CA HIS A 90 10.49 -41.34 -0.76
C HIS A 90 11.02 -42.62 -1.45
N GLN A 91 11.79 -42.48 -2.53
CA GLN A 91 12.36 -43.60 -3.30
C GLN A 91 13.87 -43.80 -3.06
N ALA A 92 14.47 -43.01 -2.18
CA ALA A 92 15.85 -43.14 -1.70
C ALA A 92 15.84 -43.66 -0.25
#